data_AF-A0A370GT81-F1
#
_entry.id   AF-A0A370GT81-F1
#
_cell.length_a   1.000
_cell.length_b   1.000
_cell.length_c   1.000
_cell.angle_alpha   90.00
_cell.angle_beta   90.00
_cell.angle_gamma   90.00
#
_symmetry.space_group_name_H-M   'P 1'
#
loop_
_entity.id
_entity.type
_entity.pdbx_description
1 polymer ?
#
loop_
_entity_poly.entity_id
_entity_poly.type
_entity_poly.pdbx_seq_one_letter_code
_entity_poly.pdbx_strand_id
1 'polypeptide(L)'
;MPGAPLSIRVAAVGVGIHAINHIIVNLVPPVGWNVGTIYHLIGAPLYAALILPLLRGRNWARIAITVLLASQFAGRFVVWILFPTSGVHLALIAGWTITLIALTAMWAPQPARAHFRRTPSGDTSSTAAAIET
;
A
#
# COMPACT_ATOMS: atom_id res chain seq x y z
N MET A 1 -10.62 20.26 6.02
CA MET A 1 -9.43 19.85 5.23
C MET A 1 -9.89 19.57 3.79
N PRO A 2 -9.23 20.11 2.75
CA PRO A 2 -9.54 19.71 1.39
C PRO A 2 -9.36 18.19 1.27
N GLY A 3 -10.35 17.51 0.70
CA GLY A 3 -10.31 16.05 0.56
C GLY A 3 -9.10 15.57 -0.24
N ALA A 4 -8.64 14.34 0.03
CA ALA A 4 -7.55 13.74 -0.75
C ALA A 4 -7.90 13.74 -2.26
N PRO A 5 -6.93 14.00 -3.16
CA PRO A 5 -7.17 13.97 -4.59
C PRO A 5 -7.78 12.64 -5.02
N LEU A 6 -8.61 12.65 -6.07
CA LEU A 6 -9.28 11.45 -6.58
C LEU A 6 -8.28 10.30 -6.82
N SER A 7 -7.11 10.58 -7.39
CA SER A 7 -6.08 9.56 -7.62
C SER A 7 -5.56 8.91 -6.34
N ILE A 8 -5.46 9.65 -5.24
CA ILE A 8 -5.08 9.10 -3.93
C ILE A 8 -6.21 8.23 -3.35
N ARG A 9 -7.47 8.61 -3.58
CA ARG A 9 -8.63 7.79 -3.20
C ARG A 9 -8.67 6.48 -4.00
N VAL A 10 -8.39 6.53 -5.31
CA VAL A 10 -8.25 5.34 -6.16
C VAL A 10 -7.11 4.45 -5.66
N ALA A 11 -5.95 5.02 -5.35
CA ALA A 11 -4.85 4.27 -4.76
C ALA A 11 -5.23 3.62 -3.41
N ALA A 12 -5.93 4.35 -2.54
CA ALA A 12 -6.41 3.84 -1.26
C ALA A 12 -7.39 2.67 -1.45
N VAL A 13 -8.28 2.75 -2.43
CA VAL A 13 -9.17 1.63 -2.80
C VAL A 13 -8.36 0.43 -3.29
N GLY A 14 -7.38 0.63 -4.19
CA GLY A 14 -6.50 -0.44 -4.65
C GLY A 14 -5.72 -1.12 -3.52
N VAL A 15 -5.21 -0.34 -2.57
CA VAL A 15 -4.56 -0.85 -1.35
C VAL A 15 -5.55 -1.62 -0.47
N GLY A 16 -6.78 -1.13 -0.33
CA GLY A 16 -7.86 -1.83 0.39
C GLY A 16 -8.21 -3.18 -0.25
N ILE A 17 -8.30 -3.23 -1.58
CA ILE A 17 -8.51 -4.49 -2.31
C ILE A 17 -7.36 -5.46 -2.05
N HIS A 18 -6.11 -4.99 -2.02
CA HIS A 18 -4.97 -5.83 -1.64
C HIS A 18 -5.08 -6.37 -0.21
N ALA A 19 -5.53 -5.55 0.75
CA ALA A 19 -5.74 -6.00 2.12
C ALA A 19 -6.83 -7.09 2.21
N ILE A 20 -7.94 -6.92 1.49
CA ILE A 20 -9.02 -7.93 1.42
C ILE A 20 -8.55 -9.22 0.77
N ASN A 21 -7.81 -9.13 -0.34
CA ASN A 21 -7.23 -10.29 -1.01
C ASN A 21 -6.34 -11.11 -0.06
N HIS A 22 -5.59 -10.43 0.80
CA HIS A 22 -4.77 -11.08 1.83
C HIS A 22 -5.59 -11.84 2.88
N ILE A 23 -6.82 -11.42 3.16
CA ILE A 23 -7.73 -12.15 4.05
C ILE A 23 -8.32 -13.37 3.31
N ILE A 24 -8.82 -13.17 2.09
CA ILE A 24 -9.52 -14.21 1.32
C ILE A 24 -8.62 -15.42 1.03
N VAL A 25 -7.35 -15.19 0.69
CA VAL A 25 -6.38 -16.29 0.43
C VAL A 25 -6.19 -17.19 1.65
N ASN A 26 -6.41 -16.69 2.88
CA ASN A 26 -6.37 -17.51 4.09
C ASN A 26 -7.67 -18.30 4.35
N LEU A 27 -8.79 -17.90 3.74
CA LEU A 27 -10.12 -18.48 3.98
C LEU A 27 -10.50 -19.57 2.96
N VAL A 28 -9.77 -19.68 1.85
CA VAL A 28 -10.02 -20.67 0.79
C VAL A 28 -8.80 -21.61 0.67
N PRO A 29 -8.83 -22.84 1.24
CA PRO A 29 -7.68 -23.76 1.22
C PRO A 29 -7.55 -24.53 -0.11
N PRO A 30 -6.38 -25.16 -0.41
CA PRO A 30 -5.55 -25.89 0.55
C PRO A 30 -4.07 -25.50 0.47
N VAL A 31 -3.62 -24.64 1.38
CA VAL A 31 -2.20 -24.59 1.68
C VAL A 31 -2.08 -24.48 3.19
N GLY A 32 -1.63 -25.56 3.83
CA GLY A 32 -1.41 -25.61 5.27
C GLY A 32 -0.49 -24.49 5.75
N TRP A 33 -0.31 -24.35 7.06
CA TRP A 33 0.52 -23.28 7.64
C TRP A 33 1.92 -23.20 6.98
N ASN A 34 2.15 -22.15 6.18
CA ASN A 34 3.40 -21.93 5.47
C ASN A 34 3.78 -20.44 5.47
N VAL A 35 4.95 -20.12 4.94
CA VAL A 35 5.47 -18.73 4.87
C VAL A 35 4.51 -17.79 4.16
N GLY A 36 3.81 -18.28 3.11
CA GLY A 36 2.74 -17.56 2.44
C GLY A 36 1.60 -17.20 3.38
N THR A 37 1.09 -18.13 4.17
CA THR A 37 0.03 -17.88 5.18
C THR A 37 0.41 -16.76 6.14
N ILE A 38 1.62 -16.83 6.72
CA ILE A 38 2.14 -15.81 7.66
C ILE A 38 2.23 -14.44 6.99
N TYR A 39 2.77 -14.40 5.76
CA TYR A 39 2.88 -13.18 4.98
C TYR A 39 1.51 -12.53 4.73
N HIS A 40 0.48 -13.33 4.40
CA HIS A 40 -0.86 -12.81 4.15
C HIS A 40 -1.53 -12.28 5.44
N LEU A 41 -1.32 -12.96 6.57
CA LEU A 41 -1.84 -12.54 7.88
C LEU A 41 -1.25 -11.21 8.37
N ILE A 42 0.03 -10.96 8.10
CA ILE A 42 0.70 -9.69 8.49
C ILE A 42 0.41 -8.60 7.45
N GLY A 43 0.36 -8.96 6.16
CA GLY A 43 0.17 -8.03 5.06
C GLY A 43 -1.18 -7.30 5.11
N ALA A 44 -2.27 -8.02 5.39
CA ALA A 44 -3.62 -7.44 5.47
C ALA A 44 -3.73 -6.25 6.46
N PRO A 45 -3.41 -6.41 7.77
CA PRO A 45 -3.51 -5.32 8.72
C PRO A 45 -2.52 -4.19 8.41
N LEU A 46 -1.33 -4.52 7.89
CA LEU A 46 -0.34 -3.50 7.51
C LEU A 46 -0.85 -2.61 6.39
N TYR A 47 -1.41 -3.18 5.31
CA TYR A 47 -2.02 -2.39 4.24
C TYR A 47 -3.20 -1.55 4.74
N ALA A 48 -4.08 -2.13 5.55
CA ALA A 48 -5.22 -1.42 6.11
C ALA A 48 -4.79 -0.22 6.97
N ALA A 49 -3.77 -0.40 7.83
CA ALA A 49 -3.23 0.65 8.69
C ALA A 49 -2.61 1.82 7.90
N LEU A 50 -2.12 1.57 6.68
CA LEU A 50 -1.49 2.58 5.83
C LEU A 50 -2.49 3.43 5.02
N ILE A 51 -3.75 3.02 4.90
CA ILE A 51 -4.78 3.74 4.14
C ILE A 51 -5.00 5.14 4.71
N LEU A 52 -5.22 5.26 6.02
CA LEU A 52 -5.51 6.55 6.65
C LEU A 52 -4.30 7.52 6.57
N PRO A 53 -3.06 7.11 6.90
CA PRO A 53 -1.86 7.91 6.66
C PRO A 53 -1.69 8.36 5.20
N LEU A 54 -1.97 7.49 4.23
CA LEU A 54 -1.94 7.82 2.79
C LEU A 54 -2.94 8.93 2.46
N LEU A 55 -4.20 8.76 2.88
CA LEU A 55 -5.26 9.76 2.67
C LEU A 55 -4.92 11.11 3.32
N ARG A 56 -4.20 11.09 4.45
CA ARG A 56 -3.71 12.28 5.16
C ARG A 56 -2.46 12.92 4.54
N GLY A 57 -1.92 12.37 3.45
CA GLY A 57 -0.78 12.96 2.75
C GLY A 57 0.56 12.70 3.43
N ARG A 58 0.66 11.68 4.28
CA ARG A 58 1.93 11.28 4.91
C ARG A 58 2.83 10.60 3.88
N ASN A 59 3.92 11.26 3.48
CA ASN A 59 4.82 10.74 2.44
C ASN A 59 5.50 9.41 2.85
N TRP A 60 5.77 9.19 4.14
CA TRP A 60 6.29 7.91 4.62
C TRP A 60 5.33 6.74 4.33
N ALA A 61 4.02 6.98 4.40
CA ALA A 61 3.02 5.95 4.13
C ALA A 61 2.98 5.60 2.64
N ARG A 62 3.12 6.61 1.77
CA ARG A 62 3.26 6.42 0.32
C ARG A 62 4.48 5.57 -0.02
N ILE A 63 5.63 5.83 0.61
CA ILE A 63 6.86 5.03 0.42
C ILE A 63 6.64 3.60 0.93
N ALA A 64 6.11 3.43 2.14
CA ALA A 64 5.83 2.11 2.72
C ALA A 64 4.92 1.27 1.83
N ILE A 65 3.80 1.84 1.36
CA ILE A 65 2.89 1.17 0.42
C ILE A 65 3.62 0.81 -0.87
N THR A 66 4.47 1.69 -1.39
CA THR A 66 5.24 1.43 -2.62
C THR A 66 6.16 0.22 -2.46
N VAL A 67 6.91 0.15 -1.36
CA VAL A 67 7.78 -0.99 -1.04
C VAL A 67 6.97 -2.27 -0.93
N LEU A 68 5.89 -2.26 -0.14
CA LEU A 68 5.03 -3.44 0.04
C LEU A 68 4.44 -3.92 -1.29
N LEU A 69 3.90 -3.00 -2.09
CA LEU A 69 3.35 -3.32 -3.41
C LEU A 69 4.41 -3.87 -4.38
N ALA A 70 5.62 -3.33 -4.38
CA ALA A 70 6.73 -3.85 -5.19
C ALA A 70 7.14 -5.26 -4.75
N SER A 71 7.25 -5.51 -3.44
CA SER A 71 7.53 -6.85 -2.90
C SER A 71 6.45 -7.86 -3.31
N GLN A 72 5.16 -7.47 -3.27
CA GLN A 72 4.09 -8.33 -3.77
C GLN A 72 4.20 -8.59 -5.27
N PHE A 73 4.52 -7.55 -6.04
CA PHE A 73 4.64 -7.63 -7.48
C PHE A 73 5.69 -8.67 -7.87
N ALA A 74 6.84 -8.65 -7.19
CA ALA A 74 7.90 -9.65 -7.32
C ALA A 74 7.45 -11.03 -6.83
N GLY A 75 6.83 -11.13 -5.65
CA GLY A 75 6.32 -12.39 -5.11
C GLY A 75 5.32 -13.09 -6.05
N ARG A 76 4.50 -12.33 -6.77
CA ARG A 76 3.57 -12.86 -7.78
C ARG A 76 4.27 -13.53 -8.96
N PHE A 77 5.46 -13.07 -9.36
CA PHE A 77 6.26 -13.78 -10.39
C PHE A 77 6.73 -15.14 -9.90
N VAL A 78 7.14 -15.23 -8.63
CA VAL A 78 7.54 -16.52 -8.04
C VAL A 78 6.36 -17.49 -8.06
N VAL A 79 5.17 -17.04 -7.62
CA VAL A 79 3.95 -17.87 -7.65
C VAL A 79 3.57 -18.26 -9.09
N TRP A 80 3.68 -17.32 -10.04
CA TRP A 80 3.40 -17.59 -11.47
C TRP A 80 4.21 -18.76 -12.01
N ILE A 81 5.50 -18.78 -11.70
CA ILE A 81 6.45 -19.81 -12.15
C ILE A 81 6.17 -21.15 -11.45
N LEU A 82 5.90 -21.13 -10.15
CA LEU A 82 5.74 -22.34 -9.33
C LEU A 82 4.36 -23.01 -9.50
N PHE A 83 3.32 -22.27 -9.89
CA PHE A 83 1.95 -22.76 -9.98
C PHE A 83 1.34 -22.45 -11.36
N PRO A 84 1.57 -23.31 -12.36
CA PRO A 84 1.18 -23.07 -13.76
C PRO A 84 -0.29 -23.44 -14.02
N THR A 85 -1.22 -22.92 -13.21
CA THR A 85 -2.66 -23.15 -13.42
C THR A 85 -3.35 -21.87 -13.87
N SER A 86 -4.23 -21.98 -14.87
CA SER A 86 -4.87 -20.82 -15.50
C SER A 86 -5.67 -19.96 -14.51
N GLY A 87 -6.29 -20.59 -13.50
CA GLY A 87 -7.01 -19.88 -12.44
C GLY A 87 -6.10 -19.05 -11.54
N VAL A 88 -4.93 -19.59 -11.16
CA VAL A 88 -3.91 -18.86 -10.40
C VAL A 88 -3.36 -17.71 -11.24
N HIS A 89 -3.03 -17.96 -12.51
CA HIS A 89 -2.52 -16.93 -13.42
C HIS A 89 -3.48 -15.76 -13.60
N LEU A 90 -4.78 -16.03 -13.75
CA LEU A 90 -5.78 -14.96 -13.84
C LEU A 90 -5.82 -14.09 -12.57
N ALA A 91 -5.77 -14.71 -11.40
CA ALA A 91 -5.72 -14.00 -10.12
C ALA A 91 -4.42 -13.17 -9.97
N LEU A 92 -3.28 -13.69 -10.44
CA LEU A 92 -2.00 -12.98 -10.44
C LEU A 92 -2.01 -11.77 -11.36
N ILE A 93 -2.56 -11.90 -12.59
CA ILE A 93 -2.73 -10.78 -13.53
C ILE A 93 -3.60 -9.68 -12.93
N ALA A 94 -4.73 -10.04 -12.30
CA ALA A 94 -5.56 -9.07 -11.60
C ALA A 94 -4.78 -8.36 -10.48
N GLY A 95 -4.01 -9.11 -9.70
CA GLY A 95 -3.16 -8.58 -8.64
C GLY A 95 -2.08 -7.61 -9.16
N TRP A 96 -1.41 -7.92 -10.26
CA TRP A 96 -0.47 -7.01 -10.93
C TRP A 96 -1.15 -5.75 -11.46
N THR A 97 -2.32 -5.91 -12.08
CA THR A 97 -3.08 -4.79 -12.64
C THR A 97 -3.46 -3.79 -11.55
N ILE A 98 -4.00 -4.26 -10.42
CA ILE A 98 -4.34 -3.41 -9.26
C ILE A 98 -3.09 -2.73 -8.70
N THR A 99 -1.97 -3.46 -8.61
CA THR A 99 -0.69 -2.91 -8.14
C THR A 99 -0.23 -1.76 -9.02
N LEU A 100 -0.23 -1.94 -10.34
CA LEU A 100 0.18 -0.92 -11.30
C LEU A 100 -0.73 0.31 -11.26
N ILE A 101 -2.05 0.11 -11.18
CA ILE A 101 -3.03 1.20 -11.04
C ILE A 101 -2.76 1.99 -9.76
N ALA A 102 -2.60 1.32 -8.62
CA ALA A 102 -2.36 1.98 -7.33
C ALA A 102 -1.05 2.76 -7.34
N LEU A 103 0.05 2.18 -7.84
CA LEU A 103 1.34 2.85 -7.97
C LEU A 103 1.24 4.07 -8.90
N THR A 104 0.61 3.91 -10.06
CA THR A 104 0.42 5.00 -11.03
C THR A 104 -0.39 6.12 -10.40
N ALA A 105 -1.51 5.82 -9.75
CA ALA A 105 -2.38 6.81 -9.13
C ALA A 105 -1.71 7.57 -7.97
N MET A 106 -0.76 6.94 -7.25
CA MET A 106 0.05 7.60 -6.21
C MET A 106 1.19 8.46 -6.76
N TRP A 107 1.80 8.10 -7.90
CA TRP A 107 3.06 8.70 -8.35
C TRP A 107 2.96 9.58 -9.61
N ALA A 108 2.07 9.25 -10.54
CA ALA A 108 2.01 9.91 -11.85
C ALA A 108 1.22 11.24 -11.87
N PRO A 109 0.04 11.37 -11.24
CA PRO A 109 -0.72 12.63 -11.31
C PRO A 109 -0.04 13.77 -10.53
N GLN A 110 -0.01 14.98 -11.10
CA GLN A 110 0.48 16.17 -10.40
C GLN A 110 -0.28 16.45 -9.09
N PRO A 111 -1.62 16.30 -8.99
CA PRO A 111 -2.33 16.47 -7.74
C PRO A 111 -1.87 15.49 -6.65
N ALA A 112 -1.54 14.24 -7.02
CA ALA A 112 -0.98 13.26 -6.10
C ALA A 112 0.37 13.69 -5.56
N ARG A 113 1.27 14.18 -6.44
CA ARG A 113 2.58 14.70 -6.02
C ARG A 113 2.45 15.90 -5.08
N ALA A 114 1.53 16.82 -5.36
CA ALA A 114 1.28 17.99 -4.52
C ALA A 114 0.71 17.60 -3.13
N HIS A 115 -0.15 16.58 -3.07
CA HIS A 115 -0.74 16.08 -1.83
C HIS A 115 0.31 15.66 -0.78
N PHE A 116 1.41 15.04 -1.21
CA PHE A 116 2.49 14.58 -0.33
C PHE A 116 3.63 15.59 -0.12
N ARG A 117 3.61 16.73 -0.81
CA ARG A 117 4.62 17.80 -0.69
C ARG A 117 4.29 18.83 0.38
N ARG A 118 3.12 18.74 1.02
CA ARG A 118 2.78 19.58 2.18
C ARG A 118 3.65 19.15 3.36
N THR A 119 4.82 19.75 3.47
CA THR A 119 5.71 19.65 4.61
C THR A 119 4.91 19.99 5.87
N PRO A 120 5.00 19.21 6.96
CA PRO A 120 4.70 19.73 8.29
C PRO A 120 5.83 20.73 8.61
N SER A 121 5.71 21.95 8.11
CA SER A 121 6.48 23.07 8.59
C SER A 121 5.77 23.57 9.85
N GLY A 122 6.22 23.14 11.04
CA GLY A 122 5.70 23.67 12.31
C GLY A 122 5.83 22.69 13.47
N ASP A 123 6.98 22.73 14.15
CA ASP A 123 7.10 22.88 15.62
C ASP A 123 8.54 22.62 16.08
N THR A 124 9.49 23.42 15.61
CA THR A 124 10.85 23.46 16.21
C THR A 124 11.33 24.90 16.44
N SER A 125 10.40 25.85 16.60
CA SER A 125 10.73 27.27 16.80
C SER A 125 10.09 27.86 18.08
N SER A 126 9.90 27.06 19.15
CA SER A 126 9.35 27.57 20.42
C SER A 126 10.10 27.12 21.69
N THR A 127 11.05 26.18 21.61
CA THR A 127 11.74 25.67 22.83
C THR A 127 13.18 26.17 23.01
N ALA A 128 13.69 27.02 22.11
CA ALA A 128 15.04 27.58 22.23
C ALA A 128 15.10 28.93 22.97
N ALA A 129 13.97 29.57 23.25
CA ALA A 129 13.92 30.88 23.91
C ALA A 129 13.75 30.82 25.45
N ALA A 130 13.79 29.63 26.06
CA ALA A 130 13.54 29.45 27.49
C ALA A 130 14.78 29.07 28.30
N ILE A 131 15.99 29.16 27.73
CA ILE A 131 17.26 28.87 28.41
C ILE A 131 18.14 30.13 28.39
N GLU A 132 17.59 31.27 28.79
CA GLU A 132 18.36 32.46 29.18
C GLU A 132 17.61 33.17 30.31
N THR A 133 17.72 32.64 31.54
CA THR A 133 17.56 33.39 32.80
C THR A 133 18.39 32.73 33.88
#